data_AF-A0A1F6C9J5-F1
#
_entry.id   AF-A0A1F6C9J5-F1
#
_cell.length_a   1.000
_cell.length_b   1.000
_cell.length_c   1.000
_cell.angle_alpha   90.00
_cell.angle_beta   90.00
_cell.angle_gamma   90.00
#
_symmetry.space_group_name_H-M   'P 1'
#
loop_
_entity.id
_entity.type
_entity.pdbx_description
1 polymer ?
#
loop_
_entity_poly.entity_id
_entity_poly.type
_entity_poly.pdbx_seq_one_letter_code
_entity_poly.pdbx_strand_id
1 'polypeptide(L)'
;YLVQSPQAAGIAQHIPDWVAPPFGSSAYEARGFLHPDWARPILVLVGVMVLTRINALSLGYVMFRVTSDVERLPFPMAPVQAGGATALAETSAQQEGWRWSAFSVGAMIGAIWGLIYVAVPTVSGLFLTETVQIFPIPFVDVTDSLRASLPAAILGIGTDLAHVFIGFVLPFWIVAGSFAASMLVQLIVNPALYRRGVLHTWSPGMTAIPTQISNAFDFWLSFGIGTSLVIALVGFAMAGRAMVKGRTRKDLSPQPPSLKGRGGHQVFSPLPLGEGTGEGSLPLNRGDMPVGRALLIWGASTAGFVVLVRTLAPGFPWWITAAFGFLWTPFSSYIGARMIGLTGSPYGSSIPFLREASFYLSGYQGAAVWFAPIPMFDHGGYANTFRQMELTRTRFGGLVKMAAVTLAVMLVCSFLFWSFIWRLGTIPSPAYPYVQKFWPFHATIQTMWIRSTMPGEGGMALLRQVIRWEVIGVGFAFGGAMYLLLSLLGAPTLIFYGFVGGLGTWPHFVIPQFVGAMLGRYAFARRFGRERWGAYAPVLLAGYSCGMGLVGMASIAVVLIAKAVSEVIY
;
A
#
# COMPACT_ATOMS: atom_id res chain seq x y z
N TYR A 1 -14.69 17.81 -8.23
CA TYR A 1 -15.04 16.85 -9.30
C TYR A 1 -16.29 16.05 -8.98
N LEU A 2 -16.25 15.10 -8.03
CA LEU A 2 -17.37 14.17 -7.79
C LEU A 2 -18.73 14.88 -7.67
N VAL A 3 -18.81 15.96 -6.89
CA VAL A 3 -20.03 16.77 -6.71
C VAL A 3 -20.62 17.29 -8.03
N GLN A 4 -19.77 17.62 -9.02
CA GLN A 4 -20.19 18.18 -10.31
C GLN A 4 -20.30 17.12 -11.41
N SER A 5 -19.98 15.85 -11.12
CA SER A 5 -19.84 14.83 -12.14
C SER A 5 -21.19 14.19 -12.50
N PRO A 6 -21.41 13.77 -13.76
CA PRO A 6 -22.64 13.09 -14.16
C PRO A 6 -22.92 11.81 -13.35
N GLN A 7 -21.86 11.12 -12.89
CA GLN A 7 -21.96 9.91 -12.07
C GLN A 7 -22.61 10.18 -10.70
N ALA A 8 -22.50 11.40 -10.19
CA ALA A 8 -23.11 11.83 -8.95
C ALA A 8 -24.52 12.43 -9.13
N ALA A 9 -25.09 12.39 -10.34
CA ALA A 9 -26.47 12.80 -10.56
C ALA A 9 -27.42 12.04 -9.63
N GLY A 10 -28.29 12.78 -8.93
CA GLY A 10 -29.21 12.26 -7.91
C GLY A 10 -28.61 12.03 -6.51
N ILE A 11 -27.28 12.07 -6.35
CA ILE A 11 -26.62 11.94 -5.05
C ILE A 11 -25.82 13.19 -4.64
N ALA A 12 -25.48 14.08 -5.58
CA ALA A 12 -24.64 15.25 -5.33
C ALA A 12 -25.20 16.16 -4.22
N GLN A 13 -26.52 16.32 -4.16
CA GLN A 13 -27.22 17.09 -3.12
C GLN A 13 -27.13 16.46 -1.72
N HIS A 14 -26.82 15.16 -1.63
CA HIS A 14 -26.67 14.43 -0.38
C HIS A 14 -25.22 14.36 0.10
N ILE A 15 -24.26 14.92 -0.67
CA ILE A 15 -22.87 15.02 -0.26
C ILE A 15 -22.75 16.12 0.80
N PRO A 16 -22.19 15.84 1.99
CA PRO A 16 -22.12 16.82 3.06
C PRO A 16 -21.18 18.00 2.77
N ASP A 17 -21.53 19.16 3.30
CA ASP A 17 -20.80 20.43 3.17
C ASP A 17 -19.41 20.43 3.84
N TRP A 18 -19.15 19.50 4.75
CA TRP A 18 -17.84 19.28 5.37
C TRP A 18 -16.89 18.43 4.51
N VAL A 19 -17.34 17.92 3.37
CA VAL A 19 -16.51 17.17 2.40
C VAL A 19 -16.06 18.10 1.28
N ALA A 20 -16.98 18.89 0.76
CA ALA A 20 -16.79 19.80 -0.36
C ALA A 20 -17.87 20.90 -0.29
N PRO A 21 -17.67 22.05 -0.95
CA PRO A 21 -18.70 23.07 -1.05
C PRO A 21 -20.05 22.52 -1.56
N PRO A 22 -21.19 23.06 -1.13
CA PRO A 22 -22.50 22.62 -1.60
C PRO A 22 -22.62 22.65 -3.12
N PHE A 23 -23.41 21.73 -3.69
CA PHE A 23 -23.69 21.72 -5.13
C PHE A 23 -24.26 23.08 -5.56
N GLY A 24 -23.71 23.67 -6.62
CA GLY A 24 -24.08 25.01 -7.09
C GLY A 24 -23.36 26.18 -6.41
N SER A 25 -22.40 25.92 -5.49
CA SER A 25 -21.57 26.98 -4.91
C SER A 25 -20.69 27.68 -5.95
N SER A 26 -20.59 29.01 -5.86
CA SER A 26 -19.67 29.85 -6.63
C SER A 26 -18.19 29.50 -6.42
N ALA A 27 -17.86 28.76 -5.35
CA ALA A 27 -16.51 28.24 -5.11
C ALA A 27 -15.99 27.39 -6.27
N TYR A 28 -16.89 26.70 -6.98
CA TYR A 28 -16.50 25.86 -8.10
C TYR A 28 -16.21 26.66 -9.38
N GLU A 29 -16.91 27.77 -9.59
CA GLU A 29 -16.70 28.67 -10.72
C GLU A 29 -15.40 29.46 -10.53
N ALA A 30 -15.15 29.94 -9.32
CA ALA A 30 -13.93 30.66 -8.95
C ALA A 30 -12.67 29.76 -8.95
N ARG A 31 -12.84 28.43 -8.97
CA ARG A 31 -11.76 27.41 -8.93
C ARG A 31 -10.68 27.72 -7.89
N GLY A 32 -11.12 28.09 -6.69
CA GLY A 32 -10.24 28.54 -5.62
C GLY A 32 -10.65 28.00 -4.26
N PHE A 33 -9.65 27.71 -3.43
CA PHE A 33 -9.85 27.22 -2.06
C PHE A 33 -10.06 28.34 -1.02
N LEU A 34 -9.97 29.62 -1.42
CA LEU A 34 -10.15 30.79 -0.54
C LEU A 34 -11.63 31.17 -0.35
N HIS A 35 -12.57 30.49 -1.03
CA HIS A 35 -13.99 30.74 -0.84
C HIS A 35 -14.42 30.27 0.57
N PRO A 36 -15.29 31.01 1.29
CA PRO A 36 -15.73 30.64 2.64
C PRO A 36 -16.29 29.23 2.78
N ASP A 37 -17.00 28.74 1.76
CA ASP A 37 -17.54 27.36 1.73
C ASP A 37 -16.46 26.26 1.85
N TRP A 38 -15.19 26.56 1.57
CA TRP A 38 -14.07 25.64 1.78
C TRP A 38 -13.55 25.60 3.22
N ALA A 39 -13.93 26.56 4.07
CA ALA A 39 -13.42 26.64 5.44
C ALA A 39 -13.74 25.36 6.25
N ARG A 40 -14.98 24.87 6.17
CA ARG A 40 -15.40 23.66 6.89
C ARG A 40 -14.71 22.39 6.36
N PRO A 41 -14.67 22.11 5.05
CA PRO A 41 -13.87 21.00 4.50
C PRO A 41 -12.40 21.04 4.87
N ILE A 42 -11.75 22.22 4.78
CA ILE A 42 -10.33 22.36 5.09
C ILE A 42 -10.09 22.11 6.58
N LEU A 43 -10.95 22.61 7.47
CA LEU A 43 -10.83 22.38 8.91
C LEU A 43 -10.93 20.89 9.25
N VAL A 44 -11.91 20.19 8.67
CA VAL A 44 -12.07 18.74 8.86
C VAL A 44 -10.88 17.98 8.31
N LEU A 45 -10.39 18.33 7.11
CA LEU A 45 -9.20 17.73 6.51
C LEU A 45 -7.98 17.87 7.42
N VAL A 46 -7.69 19.08 7.90
CA VAL A 46 -6.55 19.35 8.80
C VAL A 46 -6.71 18.57 10.11
N GLY A 47 -7.90 18.58 10.71
CA GLY A 47 -8.19 17.82 11.94
C GLY A 47 -7.96 16.31 11.75
N VAL A 48 -8.46 15.74 10.64
CA VAL A 48 -8.25 14.34 10.29
C VAL A 48 -6.78 14.04 10.05
N MET A 49 -6.03 14.90 9.36
CA MET A 49 -4.59 14.69 9.13
C MET A 49 -3.81 14.69 10.45
N VAL A 50 -4.08 15.64 11.35
CA VAL A 50 -3.43 15.71 12.67
C VAL A 50 -3.75 14.46 13.49
N LEU A 51 -5.04 14.12 13.61
CA LEU A 51 -5.47 12.93 14.36
C LEU A 51 -4.85 11.65 13.78
N THR A 52 -4.84 11.50 12.45
CA THR A 52 -4.24 10.34 11.77
C THR A 52 -2.75 10.23 12.07
N ARG A 53 -2.00 11.35 12.06
CA ARG A 53 -0.57 11.34 12.37
C ARG A 53 -0.30 10.95 13.82
N ILE A 54 -1.08 11.47 14.76
CA ILE A 54 -0.98 11.09 16.18
C ILE A 54 -1.29 9.59 16.35
N ASN A 55 -2.39 9.11 15.76
CA ASN A 55 -2.82 7.71 15.81
C ASN A 55 -1.73 6.77 15.26
N ALA A 56 -1.20 7.13 14.10
CA ALA A 56 -0.21 6.36 13.39
C ALA A 56 1.14 6.25 14.12
N LEU A 57 1.65 7.37 14.65
CA LEU A 57 2.90 7.38 15.40
C LEU A 57 2.78 6.61 16.72
N SER A 58 1.65 6.75 17.42
CA SER A 58 1.42 6.11 18.72
C SER A 58 1.19 4.61 18.59
N LEU A 59 0.20 4.18 17.79
CA LEU A 59 -0.08 2.75 17.61
C LEU A 59 1.03 2.04 16.82
N GLY A 60 1.61 2.70 15.81
CA GLY A 60 2.75 2.19 15.05
C GLY A 60 3.96 1.91 15.94
N TYR A 61 4.19 2.75 16.96
CA TYR A 61 5.22 2.51 17.98
C TYR A 61 4.90 1.27 18.83
N VAL A 62 3.65 1.08 19.25
CA VAL A 62 3.25 -0.14 19.97
C VAL A 62 3.46 -1.39 19.10
N MET A 63 3.05 -1.33 17.83
CA MET A 63 3.26 -2.43 16.88
C MET A 63 4.75 -2.73 16.70
N PHE A 64 5.58 -1.69 16.61
CA PHE A 64 7.04 -1.82 16.59
C PHE A 64 7.57 -2.57 17.82
N ARG A 65 7.18 -2.17 19.03
CA ARG A 65 7.61 -2.82 20.28
C ARG A 65 7.23 -4.31 20.31
N VAL A 66 6.03 -4.65 19.85
CA VAL A 66 5.57 -6.05 19.80
C VAL A 66 6.33 -6.84 18.73
N THR A 67 6.38 -6.33 17.51
CA THR A 67 6.89 -7.11 16.36
C THR A 67 8.42 -7.14 16.26
N SER A 68 9.10 -6.05 16.62
CA SER A 68 10.55 -5.96 16.59
C SER A 68 11.19 -6.40 17.90
N ASP A 69 10.71 -5.91 19.05
CA ASP A 69 11.42 -6.17 20.31
C ASP A 69 11.01 -7.50 20.95
N VAL A 70 9.70 -7.85 20.90
CA VAL A 70 9.19 -9.11 21.45
C VAL A 70 9.32 -10.25 20.44
N GLU A 71 8.81 -10.07 19.22
CA GLU A 71 8.82 -11.13 18.19
C GLU A 71 10.12 -11.21 17.38
N ARG A 72 10.95 -10.15 17.36
CA ARG A 72 12.23 -10.09 16.63
C ARG A 72 12.10 -10.45 15.15
N LEU A 73 11.07 -9.91 14.50
CA LEU A 73 10.85 -10.09 13.07
C LEU A 73 11.97 -9.42 12.23
N PRO A 74 12.28 -9.94 11.02
CA PRO A 74 13.43 -9.49 10.25
C PRO A 74 13.25 -8.12 9.55
N PHE A 75 12.03 -7.76 9.14
CA PHE A 75 11.71 -6.53 8.39
C PHE A 75 12.60 -6.34 7.14
N PRO A 76 12.45 -7.18 6.10
CA PRO A 76 13.38 -7.24 4.97
C PRO A 76 13.48 -5.93 4.16
N MET A 77 12.46 -5.07 4.19
CA MET A 77 12.45 -3.78 3.50
C MET A 77 13.00 -2.61 4.34
N ALA A 78 13.14 -2.75 5.66
CA ALA A 78 13.69 -1.68 6.50
C ALA A 78 15.15 -1.32 6.13
N PRO A 79 16.05 -2.29 5.82
CA PRO A 79 17.42 -1.99 5.39
C PRO A 79 17.53 -1.13 4.12
N VAL A 80 16.51 -1.11 3.25
CA VAL A 80 16.51 -0.30 2.02
C VAL A 80 16.56 1.18 2.38
N GLN A 81 15.57 1.65 3.13
CA GLN A 81 15.48 3.07 3.51
C GLN A 81 16.60 3.45 4.50
N ALA A 82 16.94 2.57 5.45
CA ALA A 82 18.03 2.82 6.38
C ALA A 82 19.40 2.88 5.69
N GLY A 83 19.65 1.95 4.76
CA GLY A 83 20.89 1.89 3.98
C GLY A 83 21.05 3.09 3.06
N GLY A 84 19.99 3.51 2.37
CA GLY A 84 20.01 4.74 1.55
C GLY A 84 20.27 6.00 2.37
N ALA A 85 19.57 6.17 3.50
CA ALA A 85 19.79 7.31 4.39
C ALA A 85 21.22 7.34 4.96
N THR A 86 21.76 6.17 5.33
CA THR A 86 23.13 6.06 5.85
C THR A 86 24.17 6.36 4.77
N ALA A 87 23.96 5.87 3.54
CA ALA A 87 24.85 6.16 2.42
C ALA A 87 24.94 7.67 2.10
N LEU A 88 23.81 8.38 2.17
CA LEU A 88 23.79 9.84 1.99
C LEU A 88 24.45 10.60 3.16
N ALA A 89 24.30 10.07 4.38
CA ALA A 89 24.94 10.66 5.55
C ALA A 89 26.48 10.48 5.54
N GLU A 90 27.00 9.37 5.01
CA GLU A 90 28.44 9.14 4.81
C GLU A 90 29.06 10.25 3.93
N THR A 91 28.35 10.72 2.88
CA THR A 91 28.80 11.84 2.04
C THR A 91 28.91 13.16 2.82
N SER A 92 27.95 13.45 3.70
CA SER A 92 28.01 14.64 4.55
C SER A 92 29.18 14.61 5.54
N ALA A 93 29.64 13.41 5.91
CA ALA A 93 30.81 13.19 6.75
C ALA A 93 32.13 13.07 5.96
N GLN A 94 32.12 13.31 4.64
CA GLN A 94 33.24 13.11 3.72
C GLN A 94 33.87 11.70 3.81
N GLN A 95 33.04 10.68 4.07
CA GLN A 95 33.46 9.28 4.07
C GLN A 95 32.93 8.57 2.84
N GLU A 96 33.80 7.90 2.10
CA GLU A 96 33.43 7.07 0.95
C GLU A 96 33.45 5.59 1.35
N GLY A 97 32.37 5.14 2.00
CA GLY A 97 32.18 3.74 2.35
C GLY A 97 31.65 2.90 1.18
N TRP A 98 31.63 1.57 1.35
CA TRP A 98 31.01 0.66 0.38
C TRP A 98 29.52 0.96 0.14
N ARG A 99 28.82 1.54 1.13
CA ARG A 99 27.41 1.91 1.02
C ARG A 99 27.23 3.04 0.02
N TRP A 100 28.08 4.06 0.08
CA TRP A 100 28.09 5.14 -0.90
C TRP A 100 28.33 4.60 -2.32
N SER A 101 29.31 3.72 -2.53
CA SER A 101 29.57 3.14 -3.85
C SER A 101 28.36 2.35 -4.38
N ALA A 102 27.76 1.49 -3.56
CA ALA A 102 26.58 0.71 -3.95
C ALA A 102 25.36 1.61 -4.23
N PHE A 103 25.16 2.65 -3.40
CA PHE A 103 24.09 3.62 -3.57
C PHE A 103 24.25 4.39 -4.88
N SER A 104 25.46 4.90 -5.17
CA SER A 104 25.76 5.65 -6.39
C SER A 104 25.58 4.82 -7.66
N VAL A 105 25.98 3.54 -7.65
CA VAL A 105 25.71 2.62 -8.77
C VAL A 105 24.21 2.47 -8.97
N GLY A 106 23.44 2.24 -7.90
CA GLY A 106 21.99 2.18 -7.96
C GLY A 106 21.39 3.47 -8.52
N ALA A 107 21.82 4.62 -8.00
CA ALA A 107 21.35 5.94 -8.39
C ALA A 107 21.62 6.25 -9.86
N MET A 108 22.79 5.87 -10.39
CA MET A 108 23.08 6.04 -11.81
C MET A 108 22.21 5.13 -12.70
N ILE A 109 21.99 3.87 -12.31
CA ILE A 109 21.07 2.98 -13.03
C ILE A 109 19.65 3.58 -13.01
N GLY A 110 19.22 4.06 -11.85
CA GLY A 110 17.91 4.71 -11.69
C GLY A 110 17.79 6.00 -12.49
N ALA A 111 18.82 6.84 -12.55
CA ALA A 111 18.80 8.07 -13.32
C ALA A 111 18.76 7.79 -14.83
N ILE A 112 19.57 6.83 -15.31
CA ILE A 112 19.57 6.42 -16.73
C ILE A 112 18.22 5.84 -17.11
N TRP A 113 17.69 4.92 -16.29
CA TRP A 113 16.36 4.35 -16.54
C TRP A 113 15.28 5.42 -16.46
N GLY A 114 15.37 6.35 -15.51
CA GLY A 114 14.43 7.45 -15.33
C GLY A 114 14.44 8.43 -16.50
N LEU A 115 15.60 8.65 -17.12
CA LEU A 115 15.72 9.46 -18.32
C LEU A 115 14.94 8.82 -19.48
N ILE A 116 15.14 7.52 -19.70
CA ILE A 116 14.49 6.74 -20.77
C ILE A 116 12.99 6.58 -20.51
N TYR A 117 12.63 6.21 -19.27
CA TYR A 117 11.29 5.76 -18.90
C TYR A 117 10.36 6.91 -18.51
N VAL A 118 10.88 7.97 -17.89
CA VAL A 118 10.07 9.10 -17.40
C VAL A 118 10.36 10.37 -18.19
N ALA A 119 11.62 10.79 -18.28
CA ALA A 119 11.96 12.10 -18.85
C ALA A 119 11.64 12.19 -20.34
N VAL A 120 12.03 11.20 -21.15
CA VAL A 120 11.79 11.19 -22.60
C VAL A 120 10.28 11.31 -22.91
N PRO A 121 9.37 10.49 -22.37
CA PRO A 121 7.93 10.66 -22.60
C PRO A 121 7.38 11.98 -22.08
N THR A 122 7.84 12.42 -20.91
CA THR A 122 7.34 13.62 -20.22
C THR A 122 7.73 14.90 -20.94
N VAL A 123 8.98 15.01 -21.37
CA VAL A 123 9.52 16.18 -22.08
C VAL A 123 9.11 16.17 -23.54
N SER A 124 9.10 15.02 -24.21
CA SER A 124 8.63 14.94 -25.61
C SER A 124 7.17 15.35 -25.73
N GLY A 125 6.32 14.99 -24.76
CA GLY A 125 4.93 15.43 -24.71
C GLY A 125 4.71 16.95 -24.50
N LEU A 126 5.76 17.72 -24.23
CA LEU A 126 5.68 19.19 -24.25
C LEU A 126 5.80 19.77 -25.66
N PHE A 127 6.63 19.16 -26.51
CA PHE A 127 7.03 19.73 -27.79
C PHE A 127 6.40 19.01 -28.99
N LEU A 128 5.98 17.76 -28.79
CA LEU A 128 5.42 16.91 -29.84
C LEU A 128 3.95 16.62 -29.56
N THR A 129 3.19 16.45 -30.64
CA THR A 129 1.77 16.08 -30.60
C THR A 129 1.56 14.68 -30.03
N GLU A 130 2.51 13.78 -30.25
CA GLU A 130 2.54 12.43 -29.68
C GLU A 130 3.78 12.27 -28.79
N THR A 131 3.59 11.74 -27.58
CA THR A 131 4.69 11.48 -26.65
C THR A 131 5.56 10.35 -27.18
N VAL A 132 6.87 10.55 -27.25
CA VAL A 132 7.82 9.48 -27.62
C VAL A 132 7.95 8.54 -26.43
N GLN A 133 7.42 7.33 -26.58
CA GLN A 133 7.53 6.26 -25.59
C GLN A 133 8.41 5.15 -26.13
N ILE A 134 9.60 4.98 -25.55
CA ILE A 134 10.52 3.88 -25.92
C ILE A 134 9.95 2.54 -25.48
N PHE A 135 9.35 2.51 -24.28
CA PHE A 135 8.63 1.37 -23.74
C PHE A 135 7.21 1.79 -23.40
N PRO A 136 6.19 0.94 -23.65
CA PRO A 136 4.83 1.19 -23.19
C PRO A 136 4.77 1.37 -21.67
N ILE A 137 4.13 2.45 -21.24
CA ILE A 137 3.94 2.80 -19.82
C ILE A 137 2.46 2.59 -19.47
N PRO A 138 2.12 1.95 -18.34
CA PRO A 138 3.02 1.41 -17.32
C PRO A 138 3.56 0.01 -17.62
N PHE A 139 3.06 -0.65 -18.66
CA PHE A 139 3.46 -2.01 -19.04
C PHE A 139 3.10 -2.32 -20.49
N VAL A 140 3.72 -3.37 -21.02
CA VAL A 140 3.30 -3.99 -22.28
C VAL A 140 2.12 -4.92 -21.98
N ASP A 141 0.93 -4.58 -22.47
CA ASP A 141 -0.28 -5.38 -22.33
C ASP A 141 -0.42 -6.34 -23.52
N VAL A 142 -0.43 -7.65 -23.26
CA VAL A 142 -0.67 -8.69 -24.28
C VAL A 142 -2.02 -9.39 -24.07
N THR A 143 -2.85 -8.87 -23.17
CA THR A 143 -4.14 -9.46 -22.78
C THR A 143 -5.08 -9.61 -23.97
N ASP A 144 -5.25 -8.55 -24.77
CA ASP A 144 -6.14 -8.61 -25.95
C ASP A 144 -5.58 -9.54 -27.04
N SER A 145 -4.27 -9.53 -27.26
CA SER A 145 -3.62 -10.42 -28.25
C SER A 145 -3.81 -11.90 -27.91
N LEU A 146 -3.92 -12.23 -26.62
CA LEU A 146 -4.09 -13.61 -26.13
C LEU A 146 -5.55 -14.02 -25.94
N ARG A 147 -6.53 -13.18 -26.29
CA ARG A 147 -7.96 -13.44 -26.07
C ARG A 147 -8.47 -14.77 -26.65
N ALA A 148 -7.88 -15.22 -27.76
CA ALA A 148 -8.28 -16.46 -28.44
C ALA A 148 -7.75 -17.71 -27.73
N SER A 149 -6.53 -17.65 -27.19
CA SER A 149 -5.87 -18.80 -26.56
C SER A 149 -6.12 -18.86 -25.04
N LEU A 150 -6.20 -17.70 -24.39
CA LEU A 150 -6.32 -17.54 -22.94
C LEU A 150 -7.40 -16.49 -22.62
N PRO A 151 -8.69 -16.86 -22.70
CA PRO A 151 -9.77 -15.92 -22.38
C PRO A 151 -9.74 -15.52 -20.91
N ALA A 152 -10.10 -14.26 -20.63
CA ALA A 152 -10.09 -13.65 -19.29
C ALA A 152 -8.72 -13.67 -18.56
N ALA A 153 -7.61 -13.99 -19.24
CA ALA A 153 -6.28 -13.96 -18.67
C ALA A 153 -5.64 -12.57 -18.81
N ILE A 154 -5.09 -12.04 -17.73
CA ILE A 154 -4.37 -10.77 -17.73
C ILE A 154 -2.89 -11.07 -17.81
N LEU A 155 -2.26 -10.74 -18.93
CA LEU A 155 -0.86 -11.02 -19.18
C LEU A 155 -0.16 -9.82 -19.80
N GLY A 156 1.08 -9.66 -19.39
CA GLY A 156 1.98 -8.66 -19.91
C GLY A 156 3.19 -8.51 -19.02
N ILE A 157 4.05 -7.58 -19.41
CA ILE A 157 5.36 -7.38 -18.79
C ILE A 157 5.46 -5.94 -18.33
N GLY A 158 5.67 -5.75 -17.04
CA GLY A 158 5.99 -4.46 -16.45
C GLY A 158 7.32 -3.97 -17.01
N THR A 159 7.30 -2.76 -17.55
CA THR A 159 8.48 -2.11 -18.12
C THR A 159 9.30 -1.40 -17.05
N ASP A 160 8.80 -1.29 -15.83
CA ASP A 160 9.51 -0.66 -14.71
C ASP A 160 10.53 -1.61 -14.04
N LEU A 161 11.81 -1.28 -14.20
CA LEU A 161 12.94 -2.01 -13.63
C LEU A 161 12.93 -2.05 -12.08
N ALA A 162 12.19 -1.16 -11.40
CA ALA A 162 12.04 -1.16 -9.95
C ALA A 162 11.63 -2.54 -9.41
N HIS A 163 10.78 -3.26 -10.16
CA HIS A 163 10.29 -4.57 -9.78
C HIS A 163 11.40 -5.62 -9.69
N VAL A 164 12.42 -5.53 -10.54
CA VAL A 164 13.61 -6.40 -10.47
C VAL A 164 14.41 -6.14 -9.19
N PHE A 165 14.63 -4.86 -8.85
CA PHE A 165 15.35 -4.49 -7.62
C PHE A 165 14.59 -4.85 -6.35
N ILE A 166 13.26 -4.71 -6.35
CA ILE A 166 12.40 -5.20 -5.26
C ILE A 166 12.57 -6.73 -5.10
N GLY A 167 12.64 -7.45 -6.22
CA GLY A 167 12.93 -8.89 -6.25
C GLY A 167 14.26 -9.28 -5.61
N PHE A 168 15.29 -8.43 -5.65
CA PHE A 168 16.57 -8.69 -4.96
C PHE A 168 16.48 -8.67 -3.44
N VAL A 169 15.51 -7.92 -2.89
CA VAL A 169 15.39 -7.66 -1.45
C VAL A 169 14.34 -8.54 -0.80
N LEU A 170 13.21 -8.79 -1.48
CA LEU A 170 12.13 -9.58 -0.92
C LEU A 170 12.55 -11.04 -0.68
N PRO A 171 12.00 -11.72 0.35
CA PRO A 171 12.35 -13.11 0.59
C PRO A 171 11.89 -14.00 -0.58
N PHE A 172 12.83 -14.80 -1.10
CA PHE A 172 12.64 -15.59 -2.32
C PHE A 172 11.34 -16.40 -2.35
N TRP A 173 10.99 -17.06 -1.24
CA TRP A 173 9.81 -17.91 -1.18
C TRP A 173 8.48 -17.16 -1.26
N ILE A 174 8.46 -15.87 -0.89
CA ILE A 174 7.28 -15.03 -1.10
C ILE A 174 7.15 -14.69 -2.57
N VAL A 175 8.23 -14.22 -3.20
CA VAL A 175 8.22 -13.88 -4.62
C VAL A 175 7.88 -15.10 -5.48
N ALA A 176 8.44 -16.27 -5.15
CA ALA A 176 8.14 -17.53 -5.83
C ALA A 176 6.68 -17.95 -5.64
N GLY A 177 6.14 -17.82 -4.42
CA GLY A 177 4.73 -18.06 -4.14
C GLY A 177 3.81 -17.13 -4.93
N SER A 178 4.13 -15.83 -4.96
CA SER A 178 3.36 -14.84 -5.71
C SER A 178 3.41 -15.10 -7.21
N PHE A 179 4.58 -15.47 -7.74
CA PHE A 179 4.76 -15.84 -9.13
C PHE A 179 3.94 -17.09 -9.48
N ALA A 180 4.06 -18.16 -8.70
CA ALA A 180 3.31 -19.39 -8.92
C ALA A 180 1.80 -19.14 -8.90
N ALA A 181 1.30 -18.39 -7.92
CA ALA A 181 -0.12 -18.05 -7.83
C ALA A 181 -0.58 -17.19 -9.00
N SER A 182 0.11 -16.09 -9.29
CA SER A 182 -0.26 -15.17 -10.38
C SER A 182 -0.26 -15.90 -11.73
N MET A 183 0.75 -16.73 -12.01
CA MET A 183 0.82 -17.52 -13.24
C MET A 183 -0.28 -18.58 -13.30
N LEU A 184 -0.51 -19.31 -12.21
CA LEU A 184 -1.58 -20.32 -12.15
C LEU A 184 -2.95 -19.68 -12.39
N VAL A 185 -3.20 -18.55 -11.75
CA VAL A 185 -4.47 -17.82 -11.87
C VAL A 185 -4.71 -17.38 -13.30
N GLN A 186 -3.72 -16.71 -13.90
CA GLN A 186 -3.92 -16.10 -15.20
C GLN A 186 -3.84 -17.11 -16.35
N LEU A 187 -2.96 -18.11 -16.27
CA LEU A 187 -2.78 -19.08 -17.36
C LEU A 187 -3.79 -20.24 -17.31
N ILE A 188 -4.29 -20.60 -16.11
CA ILE A 188 -5.10 -21.80 -15.93
C ILE A 188 -6.48 -21.47 -15.35
N VAL A 189 -6.52 -20.82 -14.18
CA VAL A 189 -7.78 -20.64 -13.44
C VAL A 189 -8.75 -19.72 -14.18
N ASN A 190 -8.31 -18.55 -14.65
CA ASN A 190 -9.17 -17.59 -15.35
C ASN A 190 -9.75 -18.17 -16.65
N PRO A 191 -8.94 -18.73 -17.58
CA PRO A 191 -9.48 -19.42 -18.74
C PRO A 191 -10.42 -20.59 -18.42
N ALA A 192 -10.17 -21.32 -17.32
CA ALA A 192 -11.06 -22.40 -16.89
C ALA A 192 -12.39 -21.89 -16.32
N LEU A 193 -12.36 -20.81 -15.53
CA LEU A 193 -13.55 -20.18 -14.96
C LEU A 193 -14.41 -19.52 -16.05
N TYR A 194 -13.78 -18.88 -17.04
CA TYR A 194 -14.48 -18.34 -18.21
C TYR A 194 -15.21 -19.43 -19.00
N ARG A 195 -14.52 -20.53 -19.32
CA ARG A 195 -15.12 -21.67 -20.06
C ARG A 195 -16.27 -22.35 -19.30
N ARG A 196 -16.32 -22.21 -17.97
CA ARG A 196 -17.42 -22.70 -17.11
C ARG A 196 -18.54 -21.67 -16.91
N GLY A 197 -18.48 -20.52 -17.58
CA GLY A 197 -19.49 -19.46 -17.48
C GLY A 197 -19.48 -18.69 -16.15
N VAL A 198 -18.42 -18.81 -15.34
CA VAL A 198 -18.32 -18.08 -14.06
C VAL A 198 -17.92 -16.63 -14.30
N LEU A 199 -16.94 -16.39 -15.18
CA LEU A 199 -16.48 -15.06 -15.60
C LEU A 199 -17.32 -14.61 -16.80
N HIS A 200 -18.52 -14.12 -16.56
CA HIS A 200 -19.52 -13.83 -17.60
C HIS A 200 -19.51 -12.36 -18.05
N THR A 201 -18.97 -11.46 -17.23
CA THR A 201 -18.86 -10.02 -17.53
C THR A 201 -17.73 -9.73 -18.51
N TRP A 202 -16.76 -10.64 -18.65
CA TRP A 202 -15.62 -10.45 -19.54
C TRP A 202 -16.01 -10.67 -20.99
N SER A 203 -15.53 -9.79 -21.88
CA SER A 203 -15.73 -9.92 -23.32
C SER A 203 -14.42 -9.82 -24.11
N PRO A 204 -14.30 -10.49 -25.27
CA PRO A 204 -13.15 -10.35 -26.15
C PRO A 204 -12.96 -8.88 -26.56
N GLY A 205 -11.73 -8.36 -26.45
CA GLY A 205 -11.42 -6.94 -26.67
C GLY A 205 -11.15 -6.14 -25.39
N MET A 206 -11.45 -6.69 -24.21
CA MET A 206 -11.09 -6.06 -22.94
C MET A 206 -9.57 -6.12 -22.70
N THR A 207 -8.95 -4.96 -22.43
CA THR A 207 -7.54 -4.84 -22.00
C THR A 207 -7.34 -5.27 -20.54
N ALA A 208 -6.12 -5.23 -20.01
CA ALA A 208 -5.79 -5.70 -18.67
C ALA A 208 -6.66 -5.09 -17.54
N ILE A 209 -6.90 -3.78 -17.58
CA ILE A 209 -7.68 -3.05 -16.56
C ILE A 209 -9.15 -3.51 -16.52
N PRO A 210 -9.94 -3.40 -17.61
CA PRO A 210 -11.33 -3.84 -17.60
C PRO A 210 -11.45 -5.35 -17.34
N THR A 211 -10.49 -6.17 -17.81
CA THR A 211 -10.44 -7.60 -17.49
C THR A 211 -10.29 -7.85 -16.00
N GLN A 212 -9.41 -7.10 -15.30
CA GLN A 212 -9.25 -7.23 -13.85
C GLN A 212 -10.55 -6.91 -13.11
N ILE A 213 -11.22 -5.83 -13.52
CA ILE A 213 -12.44 -5.37 -12.87
C ILE A 213 -13.55 -6.40 -13.06
N SER A 214 -13.74 -6.86 -14.29
CA SER A 214 -14.71 -7.91 -14.63
C SER A 214 -14.46 -9.17 -13.81
N ASN A 215 -13.23 -9.68 -13.83
CA ASN A 215 -12.88 -10.91 -13.12
C ASN A 215 -12.97 -10.75 -11.60
N ALA A 216 -12.68 -9.56 -11.08
CA ALA A 216 -12.83 -9.23 -9.67
C ALA A 216 -14.30 -9.31 -9.25
N PHE A 217 -15.21 -8.60 -9.95
CA PHE A 217 -16.64 -8.66 -9.65
C PHE A 217 -17.21 -10.05 -9.82
N ASP A 218 -16.79 -10.77 -10.86
CA ASP A 218 -17.34 -12.07 -11.18
C ASP A 218 -16.83 -13.19 -10.29
N PHE A 219 -15.66 -13.14 -9.65
CA PHE A 219 -15.16 -14.28 -8.85
C PHE A 219 -14.13 -13.87 -7.80
N TRP A 220 -13.06 -13.18 -8.23
CA TRP A 220 -11.85 -13.02 -7.41
C TRP A 220 -12.08 -12.19 -6.16
N LEU A 221 -13.08 -11.31 -6.18
CA LEU A 221 -13.44 -10.57 -4.99
C LEU A 221 -13.91 -11.50 -3.87
N SER A 222 -14.94 -12.29 -4.15
CA SER A 222 -15.52 -13.21 -3.15
C SER A 222 -14.49 -14.26 -2.72
N PHE A 223 -13.71 -14.78 -3.68
CA PHE A 223 -12.65 -15.75 -3.37
C PHE A 223 -11.54 -15.14 -2.49
N GLY A 224 -11.11 -13.91 -2.79
CA GLY A 224 -10.08 -13.17 -2.06
C GLY A 224 -10.49 -12.83 -0.62
N ILE A 225 -11.78 -12.58 -0.36
CA ILE A 225 -12.31 -12.43 1.00
C ILE A 225 -12.09 -13.74 1.78
N GLY A 226 -12.46 -14.88 1.19
CA GLY A 226 -12.30 -16.21 1.81
C GLY A 226 -10.85 -16.53 2.19
N THR A 227 -9.90 -16.32 1.28
CA THR A 227 -8.48 -16.59 1.55
C THR A 227 -7.87 -15.62 2.57
N SER A 228 -8.30 -14.35 2.58
CA SER A 228 -7.87 -13.35 3.57
C SER A 228 -8.34 -13.69 4.98
N LEU A 229 -9.53 -14.28 5.14
CA LEU A 229 -10.01 -14.77 6.44
C LEU A 229 -9.10 -15.88 7.01
N VAL A 230 -8.52 -16.73 6.16
CA VAL A 230 -7.55 -17.75 6.61
C VAL A 230 -6.28 -17.10 7.12
N ILE A 231 -5.73 -16.11 6.41
CA ILE A 231 -4.56 -15.35 6.87
C ILE A 231 -4.87 -14.70 8.23
N ALA A 232 -6.04 -14.09 8.36
CA ALA A 232 -6.47 -13.49 9.62
C ALA A 232 -6.52 -14.54 10.74
N LEU A 233 -7.18 -15.68 10.55
CA LEU A 233 -7.27 -16.76 11.54
C LEU A 233 -5.91 -17.34 11.93
N VAL A 234 -5.03 -17.57 10.95
CA VAL A 234 -3.66 -18.04 11.19
C VAL A 234 -2.87 -16.97 11.96
N GLY A 235 -3.03 -15.70 11.60
CA GLY A 235 -2.47 -14.54 12.32
C GLY A 235 -2.92 -14.51 13.78
N PHE A 236 -4.24 -14.60 14.02
CA PHE A 236 -4.87 -14.66 15.34
C PHE A 236 -4.34 -15.84 16.17
N ALA A 237 -4.34 -17.04 15.61
CA ALA A 237 -3.94 -18.26 16.31
C ALA A 237 -2.46 -18.19 16.75
N MET A 238 -1.60 -17.65 15.89
CA MET A 238 -0.19 -17.44 16.23
C MET A 238 0.01 -16.35 17.29
N ALA A 239 -0.70 -15.23 17.18
CA ALA A 239 -0.64 -14.13 18.16
C ALA A 239 -1.09 -14.59 19.55
N GLY A 240 -2.21 -15.32 19.61
CA GLY A 240 -2.74 -15.91 20.85
C GLY A 240 -1.73 -16.88 21.47
N ARG A 241 -1.14 -17.79 20.67
CA ARG A 241 -0.11 -18.71 21.16
C ARG A 241 1.14 -17.99 21.67
N ALA A 242 1.57 -16.91 21.01
CA ALA A 242 2.71 -16.11 21.44
C ALA A 242 2.44 -15.40 22.78
N MET A 243 1.25 -14.84 22.98
CA MET A 243 0.85 -14.21 24.25
C MET A 243 0.74 -15.23 25.38
N VAL A 244 0.20 -16.43 25.11
CA VAL A 244 0.08 -17.50 26.12
C VAL A 244 1.47 -18.03 26.51
N LYS A 245 2.36 -18.31 25.54
CA LYS A 245 3.74 -18.74 25.83
C LYS A 245 4.58 -17.64 26.49
N GLY A 246 4.35 -16.37 26.16
CA GLY A 246 5.01 -15.23 26.79
C GLY A 246 4.65 -15.05 28.27
N ARG A 247 3.46 -15.51 28.68
CA ARG A 247 3.07 -15.56 30.11
C ARG A 247 3.75 -16.69 30.89
N THR A 248 4.07 -17.82 30.23
CA THR A 248 4.74 -18.97 30.86
C THR A 248 6.25 -18.82 30.93
N ARG A 249 6.84 -17.92 30.13
CA ARG A 249 8.29 -17.76 29.94
C ARG A 249 8.84 -16.53 30.67
N LYS A 250 8.40 -16.28 31.90
CA LYS A 250 8.95 -15.21 32.75
C LYS A 250 10.34 -15.56 33.34
N ASP A 251 10.75 -16.83 33.29
CA ASP A 251 11.97 -17.32 33.98
C ASP A 251 13.05 -18.01 33.12
N LEU A 252 12.99 -17.97 31.77
CA LEU A 252 14.12 -18.48 30.97
C LEU A 252 14.45 -17.58 29.78
N SER A 253 15.75 -17.33 29.66
CA SER A 253 16.46 -16.52 28.67
C SER A 253 15.84 -16.60 27.26
N PRO A 254 15.77 -15.47 26.53
CA PRO A 254 15.14 -15.40 25.22
C PRO A 254 15.99 -16.10 24.15
N GLN A 255 15.89 -17.42 24.05
CA GLN A 255 16.29 -18.11 22.82
C GLN A 255 15.26 -17.79 21.72
N PRO A 256 15.71 -17.34 20.53
CA PRO A 256 14.85 -17.07 19.39
C PRO A 256 14.09 -18.35 19.00
N PRO A 257 12.86 -18.26 18.47
CA PRO A 257 12.25 -19.38 17.82
C PRO A 257 13.14 -19.78 16.64
N SER A 258 13.83 -20.92 16.78
CA SER A 258 14.57 -21.50 15.67
C SER A 258 13.56 -21.84 14.57
N LEU A 259 13.59 -21.06 13.48
CA LEU A 259 13.06 -21.46 12.19
C LEU A 259 13.96 -22.60 11.66
N LYS A 260 13.88 -23.77 12.31
CA LYS A 260 14.43 -25.03 11.79
C LYS A 260 13.50 -25.54 10.68
N GLY A 261 13.44 -24.78 9.60
CA GLY A 261 13.02 -25.27 8.29
C GLY A 261 14.28 -25.57 7.49
N ARG A 262 14.63 -26.85 7.35
CA ARG A 262 15.71 -27.32 6.47
C ARG A 262 15.51 -26.69 5.07
N GLY A 263 16.38 -25.76 4.68
CA GLY A 263 16.41 -25.15 3.35
C GLY A 263 15.98 -23.67 3.23
N GLY A 264 15.57 -23.02 4.32
CA GLY A 264 15.28 -21.57 4.33
C GLY A 264 16.52 -20.75 4.61
N HIS A 265 17.09 -20.11 3.58
CA HIS A 265 18.20 -19.17 3.70
C HIS A 265 17.96 -18.16 4.82
N GLN A 266 18.92 -18.03 5.73
CA GLN A 266 19.03 -16.92 6.68
C GLN A 266 19.20 -15.63 5.88
N VAL A 267 18.08 -15.02 5.49
CA VAL A 267 18.07 -13.67 4.94
C VAL A 267 18.07 -12.76 6.16
N PHE A 268 19.23 -12.16 6.40
CA PHE A 268 19.52 -11.25 7.52
C PHE A 268 19.83 -11.92 8.86
N SER A 269 21.10 -12.31 9.03
CA SER A 269 21.73 -12.14 10.34
C SER A 269 21.73 -10.62 10.63
N PRO A 270 21.31 -10.15 11.81
CA PRO A 270 21.56 -8.77 12.19
C PRO A 270 23.05 -8.51 11.95
N LEU A 271 23.37 -7.46 11.19
CA LEU A 271 24.75 -6.98 11.03
C LEU A 271 25.47 -7.12 12.38
N PRO A 272 26.71 -7.63 12.43
CA PRO A 272 27.50 -7.51 13.64
C PRO A 272 27.58 -6.02 13.94
N LEU A 273 26.79 -5.60 14.93
CA LEU A 273 26.94 -4.33 15.59
C LEU A 273 28.38 -4.36 16.12
N GLY A 274 29.17 -3.35 15.75
CA GLY A 274 30.59 -3.27 16.06
C GLY A 274 30.93 -3.74 17.48
N GLU A 275 32.10 -4.36 17.59
CA GLU A 275 32.69 -4.86 18.83
C GLU A 275 32.45 -3.92 20.00
N GLY A 276 31.83 -4.45 21.05
CA GLY A 276 31.60 -3.74 22.31
C GLY A 276 30.12 -3.47 22.63
N THR A 277 29.36 -4.54 22.92
CA THR A 277 28.49 -4.70 24.12
C THR A 277 27.49 -5.84 23.91
N GLY A 278 27.64 -6.90 24.71
CA GLY A 278 26.65 -7.93 25.10
C GLY A 278 25.49 -8.32 24.18
N GLU A 279 25.42 -9.63 23.89
CA GLU A 279 24.22 -10.34 23.43
C GLU A 279 22.93 -9.81 24.07
N GLY A 280 22.01 -9.28 23.25
CA GLY A 280 20.63 -9.05 23.65
C GLY A 280 20.29 -7.72 24.32
N SER A 281 21.22 -6.77 24.43
CA SER A 281 20.88 -5.43 24.93
C SER A 281 20.18 -4.59 23.84
N LEU A 282 18.98 -4.09 24.13
CA LEU A 282 18.30 -3.09 23.30
C LEU A 282 19.25 -1.89 23.11
N PRO A 283 19.35 -1.30 21.91
CA PRO A 283 20.30 -0.22 21.66
C PRO A 283 20.13 0.91 22.68
N LEU A 284 21.21 1.21 23.40
CA LEU A 284 21.25 2.21 24.47
C LEU A 284 20.82 3.58 23.91
N ASN A 285 19.89 4.28 24.59
CA ASN A 285 19.49 5.67 24.31
C ASN A 285 18.66 5.94 23.03
N ARG A 286 17.73 5.03 22.68
CA ARG A 286 16.80 5.16 21.53
C ARG A 286 15.69 6.22 21.70
N GLY A 287 15.40 6.62 22.94
CA GLY A 287 14.26 7.48 23.28
C GLY A 287 12.93 6.74 23.32
N ASP A 288 12.91 5.51 23.85
CA ASP A 288 11.70 4.71 24.02
C ASP A 288 10.69 5.40 24.94
N MET A 289 9.43 5.39 24.51
CA MET A 289 8.29 5.81 25.33
C MET A 289 7.66 4.59 26.03
N PRO A 290 7.19 4.69 27.29
CA PRO A 290 6.41 3.62 27.91
C PRO A 290 5.20 3.26 27.05
N VAL A 291 4.98 1.96 26.80
CA VAL A 291 3.90 1.45 25.93
C VAL A 291 2.53 1.94 26.40
N GLY A 292 2.31 2.04 27.72
CA GLY A 292 1.07 2.59 28.28
C GLY A 292 0.80 4.04 27.85
N ARG A 293 1.82 4.89 27.79
CA ARG A 293 1.66 6.28 27.29
C ARG A 293 1.33 6.30 25.80
N ALA A 294 1.97 5.42 25.01
CA ALA A 294 1.63 5.28 23.59
C ALA A 294 0.17 4.88 23.38
N LEU A 295 -0.31 3.89 24.14
CA LEU A 295 -1.70 3.45 24.09
C LEU A 295 -2.69 4.53 24.57
N LEU A 296 -2.34 5.34 25.56
CA LEU A 296 -3.16 6.47 25.99
C LEU A 296 -3.28 7.54 24.91
N ILE A 297 -2.17 7.92 24.26
CA ILE A 297 -2.16 8.89 23.16
C ILE A 297 -2.97 8.36 21.97
N TRP A 298 -2.79 7.08 21.64
CA TRP A 298 -3.59 6.40 20.62
C TRP A 298 -5.08 6.41 20.99
N GLY A 299 -5.44 6.01 22.21
CA GLY A 299 -6.82 5.96 22.68
C GLY A 299 -7.50 7.33 22.65
N ALA A 300 -6.79 8.39 23.04
CA ALA A 300 -7.28 9.77 22.96
C ALA A 300 -7.51 10.21 21.51
N SER A 301 -6.58 9.90 20.59
CA SER A 301 -6.73 10.18 19.16
C SER A 301 -7.91 9.40 18.54
N THR A 302 -8.06 8.12 18.86
CA THR A 302 -9.16 7.27 18.40
C THR A 302 -10.50 7.76 18.94
N ALA A 303 -10.58 8.16 20.21
CA ALA A 303 -11.76 8.80 20.78
C ALA A 303 -12.09 10.11 20.03
N GLY A 304 -11.07 10.90 19.66
CA GLY A 304 -11.21 12.07 18.80
C GLY A 304 -11.89 11.75 17.46
N PHE A 305 -11.50 10.66 16.80
CA PHE A 305 -12.18 10.18 15.58
C PHE A 305 -13.62 9.77 15.82
N VAL A 306 -13.92 9.06 16.93
CA VAL A 306 -15.29 8.66 17.27
C VAL A 306 -16.18 9.89 17.49
N VAL A 307 -15.69 10.90 18.21
CA VAL A 307 -16.40 12.17 18.43
C VAL A 307 -16.58 12.90 17.10
N LEU A 308 -15.54 12.97 16.27
CA LEU A 308 -15.59 13.62 14.96
C LEU A 308 -16.61 12.96 14.01
N VAL A 309 -16.63 11.63 13.92
CA VAL A 309 -17.61 10.93 13.08
C VAL A 309 -19.03 11.12 13.62
N ARG A 310 -19.21 11.10 14.95
CA ARG A 310 -20.51 11.35 15.58
C ARG A 310 -21.03 12.76 15.29
N THR A 311 -20.16 13.77 15.21
CA THR A 311 -20.56 15.14 14.87
C THR A 311 -20.82 15.33 13.38
N LEU A 312 -20.06 14.65 12.51
CA LEU A 312 -20.20 14.76 11.06
C LEU A 312 -21.35 13.92 10.48
N ALA A 313 -21.65 12.77 11.08
CA ALA A 313 -22.68 11.82 10.65
C ALA A 313 -23.50 11.31 11.86
N PRO A 314 -24.39 12.14 12.44
CA PRO A 314 -25.08 11.82 13.70
C PRO A 314 -26.03 10.62 13.61
N GLY A 315 -26.55 10.31 12.42
CA GLY A 315 -27.41 9.14 12.20
C GLY A 315 -26.66 7.80 12.18
N PHE A 316 -25.32 7.80 12.14
CA PHE A 316 -24.53 6.58 12.11
C PHE A 316 -24.27 6.06 13.54
N PRO A 317 -24.43 4.74 13.81
CA PRO A 317 -24.21 4.20 15.15
C PRO A 317 -22.76 4.38 15.62
N TRP A 318 -22.56 5.22 16.65
CA TRP A 318 -21.23 5.57 17.16
C TRP A 318 -20.40 4.37 17.63
N TRP A 319 -21.07 3.30 18.10
CA TRP A 319 -20.42 2.09 18.59
C TRP A 319 -19.71 1.32 17.48
N ILE A 320 -20.17 1.42 16.22
CA ILE A 320 -19.50 0.80 15.06
C ILE A 320 -18.18 1.52 14.79
N THR A 321 -18.20 2.86 14.81
CA THR A 321 -16.98 3.68 14.71
C THR A 321 -16.00 3.36 15.85
N ALA A 322 -16.51 3.22 17.07
CA ALA A 322 -15.69 2.85 18.23
C ALA A 322 -15.11 1.44 18.11
N ALA A 323 -15.88 0.46 17.62
CA ALA A 323 -15.40 -0.89 17.36
C ALA A 323 -14.29 -0.90 16.29
N PHE A 324 -14.45 -0.11 15.22
CA PHE A 324 -13.41 0.03 14.20
C PHE A 324 -12.14 0.67 14.77
N GLY A 325 -12.29 1.72 15.57
CA GLY A 325 -11.18 2.43 16.18
C GLY A 325 -10.45 1.60 17.23
N PHE A 326 -11.16 1.09 18.25
CA PHE A 326 -10.55 0.48 19.43
C PHE A 326 -10.29 -1.02 19.30
N LEU A 327 -11.04 -1.75 18.46
CA LEU A 327 -10.88 -3.19 18.30
C LEU A 327 -10.21 -3.54 16.97
N TRP A 328 -10.79 -3.08 15.86
CA TRP A 328 -10.31 -3.46 14.53
C TRP A 328 -8.95 -2.85 14.19
N THR A 329 -8.73 -1.57 14.44
CA THR A 329 -7.49 -0.88 14.06
C THR A 329 -6.24 -1.47 14.72
N PRO A 330 -6.17 -1.71 16.05
CA PRO A 330 -5.05 -2.41 16.68
C PRO A 330 -4.83 -3.81 16.11
N PHE A 331 -5.92 -4.51 15.86
CA PHE A 331 -5.88 -5.86 15.32
C PHE A 331 -5.31 -5.91 13.90
N SER A 332 -5.86 -5.11 13.00
CA SER A 332 -5.40 -4.98 11.61
C SER A 332 -3.96 -4.47 11.57
N SER A 333 -3.61 -3.48 12.40
CA SER A 333 -2.24 -2.96 12.51
C SER A 333 -1.22 -4.01 12.97
N TYR A 334 -1.61 -4.93 13.86
CA TYR A 334 -0.74 -6.02 14.29
C TYR A 334 -0.49 -7.03 13.18
N ILE A 335 -1.55 -7.45 12.46
CA ILE A 335 -1.39 -8.31 11.27
C ILE A 335 -0.51 -7.61 10.24
N GLY A 336 -0.80 -6.35 9.92
CA GLY A 336 -0.03 -5.55 8.97
C GLY A 336 1.45 -5.45 9.37
N ALA A 337 1.75 -5.10 10.62
CA ALA A 337 3.12 -5.00 11.12
C ALA A 337 3.87 -6.33 11.00
N ARG A 338 3.21 -7.43 11.36
CA ARG A 338 3.79 -8.78 11.31
C ARG A 338 3.98 -9.25 9.88
N MET A 339 3.05 -8.94 8.97
CA MET A 339 3.18 -9.26 7.55
C MET A 339 4.30 -8.47 6.89
N ILE A 340 4.43 -7.19 7.19
CA ILE A 340 5.57 -6.39 6.73
C ILE A 340 6.87 -6.94 7.33
N GLY A 341 6.88 -7.29 8.61
CA GLY A 341 8.04 -7.86 9.31
C GLY A 341 8.52 -9.18 8.71
N LEU A 342 7.61 -10.08 8.31
CA LEU A 342 7.94 -11.39 7.74
C LEU A 342 8.16 -11.34 6.23
N THR A 343 7.37 -10.55 5.52
CA THR A 343 7.26 -10.63 4.06
C THR A 343 7.80 -9.42 3.31
N GLY A 344 8.02 -8.30 4.00
CA GLY A 344 8.38 -7.03 3.38
C GLY A 344 7.20 -6.24 2.82
N SER A 345 5.98 -6.77 2.90
CA SER A 345 4.77 -6.14 2.37
C SER A 345 3.57 -6.41 3.29
N PRO A 346 2.55 -5.53 3.35
CA PRO A 346 1.33 -5.76 4.13
C PRO A 346 0.36 -6.76 3.46
N TYR A 347 0.81 -7.65 2.57
CA TYR A 347 -0.09 -8.54 1.81
C TYR A 347 -1.05 -9.31 2.73
N GLY A 348 -2.35 -9.22 2.43
CA GLY A 348 -3.40 -9.92 3.17
C GLY A 348 -3.78 -9.35 4.54
N SER A 349 -3.26 -8.17 4.94
CA SER A 349 -3.64 -7.52 6.21
C SER A 349 -5.00 -6.81 6.18
N SER A 350 -5.49 -6.47 4.98
CA SER A 350 -6.75 -5.78 4.77
C SER A 350 -7.86 -6.74 4.36
N ILE A 351 -9.00 -6.72 5.06
CA ILE A 351 -10.21 -7.43 4.64
C ILE A 351 -10.93 -6.57 3.57
N PRO A 352 -11.08 -7.07 2.32
CA PRO A 352 -11.80 -6.35 1.28
C PRO A 352 -13.24 -6.07 1.71
N PHE A 353 -13.73 -4.87 1.41
CA PHE A 353 -15.11 -4.45 1.65
C PHE A 353 -15.63 -4.52 3.09
N LEU A 354 -14.75 -4.64 4.09
CA LEU A 354 -15.17 -4.63 5.50
C LEU A 354 -15.94 -3.36 5.86
N ARG A 355 -15.48 -2.21 5.35
CA ARG A 355 -16.12 -0.90 5.54
C ARG A 355 -17.51 -0.88 4.90
N GLU A 356 -17.57 -1.24 3.62
CA GLU A 356 -18.77 -1.26 2.80
C GLU A 356 -19.84 -2.18 3.40
N ALA A 357 -19.46 -3.41 3.77
CA ALA A 357 -20.33 -4.39 4.39
C ALA A 357 -20.84 -3.91 5.76
N SER A 358 -20.01 -3.23 6.54
CA SER A 358 -20.43 -2.72 7.85
C SER A 358 -21.39 -1.54 7.75
N PHE A 359 -21.21 -0.65 6.77
CA PHE A 359 -22.16 0.45 6.53
C PHE A 359 -23.51 -0.10 6.08
N TYR A 360 -23.49 -1.09 5.20
CA TYR A 360 -24.67 -1.80 4.78
C TYR A 360 -25.40 -2.48 5.94
N LEU A 361 -24.69 -3.30 6.73
CA LEU A 361 -25.28 -4.06 7.84
C LEU A 361 -25.70 -3.17 9.02
N SER A 362 -25.19 -1.95 9.10
CA SER A 362 -25.58 -0.99 10.14
C SER A 362 -27.02 -0.48 10.03
N GLY A 363 -27.68 -0.68 8.88
CA GLY A 363 -29.01 -0.14 8.61
C GLY A 363 -29.05 1.38 8.40
N TYR A 364 -27.88 2.03 8.29
CA TYR A 364 -27.78 3.46 8.07
C TYR A 364 -28.30 3.86 6.69
N GLN A 365 -29.12 4.91 6.64
CA GLN A 365 -29.60 5.52 5.41
C GLN A 365 -28.98 6.91 5.22
N GLY A 366 -28.36 7.13 4.06
CA GLY A 366 -27.74 8.39 3.69
C GLY A 366 -26.32 8.24 3.13
N ALA A 367 -25.80 9.33 2.57
CA ALA A 367 -24.48 9.36 1.93
C ALA A 367 -23.34 9.78 2.87
N ALA A 368 -23.63 10.44 4.01
CA ALA A 368 -22.61 11.09 4.83
C ALA A 368 -21.55 10.13 5.40
N VAL A 369 -21.95 8.91 5.79
CA VAL A 369 -21.02 7.89 6.33
C VAL A 369 -19.91 7.51 5.35
N TRP A 370 -20.18 7.54 4.04
CA TRP A 370 -19.22 7.17 3.00
C TRP A 370 -18.06 8.15 2.86
N PHE A 371 -18.25 9.38 3.35
CA PHE A 371 -17.22 10.41 3.37
C PHE A 371 -16.60 10.58 4.77
N ALA A 372 -17.17 9.95 5.80
CA ALA A 372 -16.75 10.17 7.17
C ALA A 372 -15.38 9.53 7.44
N PRO A 373 -14.50 10.19 8.24
CA PRO A 373 -13.17 9.68 8.54
C PRO A 373 -13.23 8.58 9.61
N ILE A 374 -13.78 7.42 9.24
CA ILE A 374 -13.95 6.28 10.14
C ILE A 374 -12.58 5.66 10.44
N PRO A 375 -12.22 5.45 11.72
CA PRO A 375 -10.90 5.01 12.13
C PRO A 375 -10.72 3.51 11.86
N MET A 376 -10.55 3.17 10.59
CA MET A 376 -10.28 1.82 10.08
C MET A 376 -8.87 1.82 9.48
N PHE A 377 -7.86 1.91 10.33
CA PHE A 377 -6.48 2.10 9.92
C PHE A 377 -5.65 0.82 10.01
N ASP A 378 -4.64 0.71 9.16
CA ASP A 378 -3.51 -0.20 9.32
C ASP A 378 -2.24 0.66 9.56
N HIS A 379 -1.76 0.66 10.81
CA HIS A 379 -0.54 1.37 11.22
C HIS A 379 0.70 0.45 11.23
N GLY A 380 0.61 -0.76 10.66
CA GLY A 380 1.72 -1.69 10.59
C GLY A 380 2.93 -1.16 9.82
N GLY A 381 2.70 -0.31 8.82
CA GLY A 381 3.78 0.37 8.08
C GLY A 381 4.69 1.23 8.96
N TYR A 382 4.15 1.84 10.03
CA TYR A 382 4.96 2.65 10.94
C TYR A 382 5.91 1.80 11.78
N ALA A 383 5.60 0.52 12.01
CA ALA A 383 6.55 -0.38 12.66
C ALA A 383 7.84 -0.53 11.85
N ASN A 384 7.72 -0.60 10.52
CA ASN A 384 8.87 -0.60 9.62
C ASN A 384 9.67 0.71 9.72
N THR A 385 9.01 1.86 9.85
CA THR A 385 9.69 3.16 10.05
C THR A 385 10.45 3.22 11.38
N PHE A 386 9.87 2.75 12.48
CA PHE A 386 10.59 2.68 13.77
C PHE A 386 11.77 1.70 13.72
N ARG A 387 11.65 0.61 12.94
CA ARG A 387 12.75 -0.32 12.68
C ARG A 387 13.88 0.34 11.87
N GLN A 388 13.56 1.15 10.86
CA GLN A 388 14.57 1.93 10.11
C GLN A 388 15.32 2.91 11.01
N MET A 389 14.64 3.55 11.96
CA MET A 389 15.29 4.42 12.93
C MET A 389 16.25 3.66 13.85
N GLU A 390 15.92 2.42 14.22
CA GLU A 390 16.82 1.54 14.94
C GLU A 390 18.10 1.27 14.16
N LEU A 391 17.95 0.91 12.89
CA LEU A 391 19.07 0.58 12.00
C LEU A 391 19.97 1.79 11.74
N THR A 392 19.39 2.99 11.70
CA THR A 392 20.13 4.27 11.56
C THR A 392 20.59 4.87 12.88
N ARG A 393 20.29 4.22 14.02
CA ARG A 393 20.61 4.71 15.38
C ARG A 393 20.08 6.13 15.67
N THR A 394 18.91 6.46 15.13
CA THR A 394 18.28 7.76 15.32
C THR A 394 17.27 7.74 16.48
N ARG A 395 17.07 8.91 17.12
CA ARG A 395 16.13 9.04 18.26
C ARG A 395 14.68 9.11 17.76
N PHE A 396 13.79 8.39 18.43
CA PHE A 396 12.36 8.36 18.11
C PHE A 396 11.65 9.71 18.24
N GLY A 397 12.06 10.54 19.19
CA GLY A 397 11.54 11.92 19.30
C GLY A 397 11.82 12.76 18.04
N GLY A 398 12.88 12.43 17.28
CA GLY A 398 13.18 13.05 16.00
C GLY A 398 12.08 12.79 14.96
N LEU A 399 11.49 11.58 14.94
CA LEU A 399 10.38 11.26 14.04
C LEU A 399 9.15 12.12 14.31
N VAL A 400 8.82 12.34 15.59
CA VAL A 400 7.67 13.16 15.98
C VAL A 400 7.87 14.61 15.53
N LYS A 401 9.07 15.16 15.75
CA LYS A 401 9.43 16.52 15.29
C LYS A 401 9.37 16.61 13.76
N MET A 402 9.96 15.64 13.06
CA MET A 402 9.96 15.57 11.60
C MET A 402 8.54 15.48 11.06
N ALA A 403 7.68 14.65 11.65
CA ALA A 403 6.28 14.52 11.26
C ALA A 403 5.50 15.83 11.44
N ALA A 404 5.74 16.57 12.53
CA ALA A 404 5.09 17.87 12.77
C ALA A 404 5.53 18.93 11.76
N VAL A 405 6.84 19.07 11.53
CA VAL A 405 7.38 20.02 10.53
C VAL A 405 6.90 19.66 9.14
N THR A 406 6.96 18.38 8.78
CA THR A 406 6.54 17.89 7.46
C THR A 406 5.04 18.09 7.26
N LEU A 407 4.21 17.89 8.29
CA LEU A 407 2.78 18.16 8.19
C LEU A 407 2.51 19.66 7.94
N ALA A 408 3.20 20.56 8.65
CA ALA A 408 3.03 21.99 8.47
C ALA A 408 3.45 22.45 7.06
N VAL A 409 4.65 22.05 6.62
CA VAL A 409 5.15 22.36 5.28
C VAL A 409 4.25 21.75 4.20
N MET A 410 3.84 20.49 4.38
CA MET A 410 2.97 19.80 3.44
C MET A 410 1.61 20.50 3.33
N LEU A 411 1.01 20.98 4.42
CA LEU A 411 -0.27 21.67 4.36
C LEU A 411 -0.18 22.97 3.56
N VAL A 412 0.86 23.78 3.82
CA VAL A 412 1.09 25.04 3.10
C VAL A 412 1.40 24.78 1.62
N CYS A 413 2.37 23.91 1.33
CA CYS A 413 2.75 23.61 -0.05
C CYS A 413 1.63 22.93 -0.83
N SER A 414 0.89 22.00 -0.20
CA SER A 414 -0.27 21.34 -0.84
C SER A 414 -1.35 22.36 -1.16
N PHE A 415 -1.67 23.26 -0.22
CA PHE A 415 -2.65 24.31 -0.45
C PHE A 415 -2.27 25.19 -1.66
N LEU A 416 -1.02 25.64 -1.72
CA LEU A 416 -0.52 26.44 -2.83
C LEU A 416 -0.56 25.67 -4.16
N PHE A 417 -0.05 24.44 -4.17
CA PHE A 417 0.07 23.63 -5.37
C PHE A 417 -1.29 23.21 -5.93
N TRP A 418 -2.21 22.76 -5.07
CA TRP A 418 -3.58 22.43 -5.50
C TRP A 418 -4.36 23.68 -5.92
N SER A 419 -4.17 24.82 -5.25
CA SER A 419 -4.75 26.09 -5.70
C SER A 419 -4.27 26.48 -7.10
N PHE A 420 -2.99 26.28 -7.37
CA PHE A 420 -2.40 26.54 -8.68
C PHE A 420 -2.93 25.58 -9.75
N ILE A 421 -2.88 24.26 -9.50
CA ILE A 421 -3.37 23.25 -10.45
C ILE A 421 -4.85 23.44 -10.77
N TRP A 422 -5.68 23.74 -9.79
CA TRP A 422 -7.11 23.90 -10.05
C TRP A 422 -7.44 25.16 -10.86
N ARG A 423 -6.58 26.20 -10.76
CA ARG A 423 -6.69 27.41 -11.59
C ARG A 423 -6.21 27.21 -13.02
N LEU A 424 -5.16 26.40 -13.22
CA LEU A 424 -4.57 26.12 -14.54
C LEU A 424 -5.55 25.52 -15.55
N GLY A 425 -6.61 24.84 -15.12
CA GLY A 425 -7.55 24.25 -16.06
C GLY A 425 -8.70 23.54 -15.38
N THR A 426 -9.71 23.16 -16.17
CA THR A 426 -10.76 22.29 -15.68
C THR A 426 -10.18 20.91 -15.36
N ILE A 427 -10.65 20.31 -14.27
CA ILE A 427 -10.28 18.95 -13.88
C ILE A 427 -11.57 18.13 -13.85
N PRO A 428 -11.72 17.11 -14.70
CA PRO A 428 -10.74 16.51 -15.62
C PRO A 428 -10.68 17.25 -16.96
N SER A 429 -9.52 17.20 -17.62
CA SER A 429 -9.31 17.72 -18.98
C SER A 429 -8.18 16.96 -19.67
N PRO A 430 -8.00 17.13 -21.00
CA PRO A 430 -6.87 16.55 -21.74
C PRO A 430 -5.49 16.96 -21.18
N ALA A 431 -5.40 18.09 -20.47
CA ALA A 431 -4.18 18.51 -19.77
C ALA A 431 -3.78 17.56 -18.63
N TYR A 432 -4.73 16.76 -18.11
CA TYR A 432 -4.58 15.80 -17.01
C TYR A 432 -5.06 14.39 -17.42
N PRO A 433 -4.33 13.68 -18.30
CA PRO A 433 -4.79 12.45 -18.94
C PRO A 433 -5.10 11.31 -17.96
N TYR A 434 -4.31 11.18 -16.89
CA TYR A 434 -4.58 10.20 -15.83
C TYR A 434 -5.94 10.47 -15.16
N VAL A 435 -6.16 11.71 -14.74
CA VAL A 435 -7.40 12.13 -14.08
C VAL A 435 -8.60 11.96 -15.01
N GLN A 436 -8.46 12.33 -16.28
CA GLN A 436 -9.50 12.15 -17.30
C GLN A 436 -9.92 10.68 -17.47
N LYS A 437 -8.96 9.74 -17.40
CA LYS A 437 -9.24 8.31 -17.54
C LYS A 437 -9.78 7.67 -16.26
N PHE A 438 -9.20 7.99 -15.11
CA PHE A 438 -9.46 7.27 -13.86
C PHE A 438 -10.52 7.90 -12.97
N TRP A 439 -10.66 9.22 -12.93
CA TRP A 439 -11.63 9.86 -12.01
C TRP A 439 -13.09 9.56 -12.36
N PRO A 440 -13.53 9.57 -13.63
CA PRO A 440 -14.90 9.14 -13.98
C PRO A 440 -15.16 7.69 -13.52
N PHE A 441 -14.18 6.81 -13.68
CA PHE A 441 -14.26 5.43 -13.23
C PHE A 441 -14.39 5.33 -11.70
N HIS A 442 -13.51 5.99 -10.93
CA HIS A 442 -13.58 6.00 -9.47
C HIS A 442 -14.87 6.64 -8.97
N ALA A 443 -15.34 7.70 -9.63
CA ALA A 443 -16.63 8.32 -9.33
C ALA A 443 -17.77 7.31 -9.52
N THR A 444 -17.81 6.56 -10.62
CA THR A 444 -18.83 5.52 -10.84
C THR A 444 -18.82 4.45 -9.74
N ILE A 445 -17.65 3.93 -9.36
CA ILE A 445 -17.55 2.92 -8.29
C ILE A 445 -17.96 3.52 -6.94
N GLN A 446 -17.52 4.73 -6.63
CA GLN A 446 -17.86 5.40 -5.38
C GLN A 446 -19.37 5.69 -5.30
N THR A 447 -19.98 6.16 -6.39
CA THR A 447 -21.42 6.45 -6.42
C THR A 447 -22.25 5.17 -6.37
N MET A 448 -21.79 4.05 -6.93
CA MET A 448 -22.40 2.73 -6.77
C MET A 448 -22.49 2.33 -5.30
N TRP A 449 -21.40 2.44 -4.53
CA TRP A 449 -21.40 2.13 -3.10
C TRP A 449 -22.28 3.10 -2.30
N ILE A 450 -22.22 4.40 -2.58
CA ILE A 450 -23.08 5.39 -1.91
C ILE A 450 -24.56 5.07 -2.14
N ARG A 451 -24.94 4.68 -3.36
CA ARG A 451 -26.32 4.30 -3.70
C ARG A 451 -26.81 3.08 -2.91
N SER A 452 -25.93 2.25 -2.35
CA SER A 452 -26.33 1.11 -1.52
C SER A 452 -26.95 1.50 -0.18
N THR A 453 -26.67 2.68 0.35
CA THR A 453 -27.26 3.19 1.60
C THR A 453 -28.30 4.28 1.35
N MET A 454 -28.60 4.60 0.08
CA MET A 454 -29.65 5.55 -0.28
C MET A 454 -31.02 4.84 -0.32
N PRO A 455 -32.12 5.53 0.01
CA PRO A 455 -33.45 4.97 -0.12
C PRO A 455 -33.77 4.70 -1.61
N GLY A 456 -33.80 3.41 -1.99
CA GLY A 456 -34.10 2.93 -3.35
C GLY A 456 -33.55 1.53 -3.63
N GLU A 457 -34.28 0.70 -4.37
CA GLU A 457 -34.00 -0.74 -4.52
C GLU A 457 -32.74 -1.08 -5.37
N GLY A 458 -32.22 -0.14 -6.16
CA GLY A 458 -31.17 -0.41 -7.16
C GLY A 458 -29.78 -0.74 -6.59
N GLY A 459 -29.43 -0.24 -5.40
CA GLY A 459 -28.12 -0.52 -4.79
C GLY A 459 -28.00 -1.93 -4.20
N MET A 460 -29.12 -2.48 -3.71
CA MET A 460 -29.19 -3.80 -3.07
C MET A 460 -29.00 -4.95 -4.06
N ALA A 461 -29.57 -4.82 -5.25
CA ALA A 461 -29.49 -5.84 -6.30
C ALA A 461 -28.05 -6.03 -6.79
N LEU A 462 -27.30 -4.92 -6.97
CA LEU A 462 -25.92 -4.94 -7.41
C LEU A 462 -24.98 -5.58 -6.38
N LEU A 463 -25.18 -5.34 -5.08
CA LEU A 463 -24.36 -5.95 -4.03
C LEU A 463 -24.57 -7.46 -3.88
N ARG A 464 -25.82 -7.93 -3.99
CA ARG A 464 -26.13 -9.37 -3.96
C ARG A 464 -25.56 -10.13 -5.15
N GLN A 465 -25.41 -9.47 -6.30
CA GLN A 465 -24.78 -10.07 -7.49
C GLN A 465 -23.25 -10.19 -7.33
N VAL A 466 -22.61 -9.26 -6.61
CA VAL A 466 -21.15 -9.18 -6.51
C VAL A 466 -20.58 -10.02 -5.34
N ILE A 467 -21.27 -10.10 -4.20
CA ILE A 467 -20.81 -10.87 -3.03
C ILE A 467 -21.48 -12.23 -2.99
N ARG A 468 -20.72 -13.29 -3.29
CA ARG A 468 -21.22 -14.68 -3.31
C ARG A 468 -20.62 -15.50 -2.17
N TRP A 469 -21.45 -15.82 -1.17
CA TRP A 469 -21.06 -16.58 0.02
C TRP A 469 -20.45 -17.95 -0.29
N GLU A 470 -20.94 -18.63 -1.31
CA GLU A 470 -20.38 -19.91 -1.76
C GLU A 470 -18.92 -19.78 -2.19
N VAL A 471 -18.60 -18.74 -2.95
CA VAL A 471 -17.23 -18.48 -3.44
C VAL A 471 -16.31 -18.05 -2.29
N ILE A 472 -16.83 -17.31 -1.30
CA ILE A 472 -16.11 -17.01 -0.06
C ILE A 472 -15.76 -18.31 0.68
N GLY A 473 -16.72 -19.23 0.82
CA GLY A 473 -16.52 -20.53 1.45
C GLY A 473 -15.46 -21.37 0.72
N VAL A 474 -15.49 -21.38 -0.62
CA VAL A 474 -14.47 -22.06 -1.45
C VAL A 474 -13.08 -21.42 -1.24
N GLY A 475 -13.00 -20.09 -1.22
CA GLY A 475 -11.74 -19.38 -0.94
C GLY A 475 -11.19 -19.69 0.44
N PHE A 476 -12.05 -19.75 1.46
CA PHE A 476 -11.68 -20.12 2.81
C PHE A 476 -11.18 -21.56 2.91
N ALA A 477 -11.92 -22.51 2.34
CA ALA A 477 -11.53 -23.92 2.31
C ALA A 477 -10.21 -24.13 1.55
N PHE A 478 -10.04 -23.47 0.40
CA PHE A 478 -8.81 -23.52 -0.38
C PHE A 478 -7.61 -22.96 0.40
N GLY A 479 -7.75 -21.77 0.99
CA GLY A 479 -6.69 -21.17 1.80
C GLY A 479 -6.33 -22.04 3.01
N GLY A 480 -7.32 -22.57 3.72
CA GLY A 480 -7.12 -23.43 4.89
C GLY A 480 -6.43 -24.75 4.51
N ALA A 481 -6.89 -25.41 3.45
CA ALA A 481 -6.30 -26.64 2.94
C ALA A 481 -4.86 -26.43 2.47
N MET A 482 -4.59 -25.35 1.75
CA MET A 482 -3.24 -25.01 1.29
C MET A 482 -2.30 -24.74 2.47
N TYR A 483 -2.75 -23.99 3.49
CA TYR A 483 -1.95 -23.75 4.69
C TYR A 483 -1.66 -25.06 5.43
N LEU A 484 -2.68 -25.91 5.61
CA LEU A 484 -2.54 -27.21 6.28
C LEU A 484 -1.58 -28.12 5.52
N LEU A 485 -1.75 -28.24 4.19
CA LEU A 485 -0.89 -29.06 3.34
C LEU A 485 0.58 -28.62 3.44
N LEU A 486 0.85 -27.32 3.32
CA LEU A 486 2.21 -26.79 3.44
C LEU A 486 2.78 -27.02 4.85
N SER A 487 1.95 -26.88 5.88
CA SER A 487 2.34 -27.15 7.27
C SER A 487 2.65 -28.64 7.50
N LEU A 488 1.90 -29.56 6.90
CA LEU A 488 2.10 -31.01 7.01
C LEU A 488 3.35 -31.47 6.25
N LEU A 489 3.61 -30.88 5.08
CA LEU A 489 4.81 -31.17 4.28
C LEU A 489 6.08 -30.52 4.84
N GLY A 490 5.99 -29.72 5.89
CA GLY A 490 7.12 -28.98 6.45
C GLY A 490 7.71 -27.94 5.49
N ALA A 491 6.95 -27.52 4.48
CA ALA A 491 7.36 -26.53 3.49
C ALA A 491 7.44 -25.13 4.14
N PRO A 492 8.27 -24.20 3.59
CA PRO A 492 8.34 -22.84 4.11
C PRO A 492 6.97 -22.15 4.08
N THR A 493 6.44 -21.78 5.25
CA THR A 493 5.14 -21.11 5.39
C THR A 493 5.09 -19.75 4.70
N LEU A 494 6.25 -19.16 4.37
CA LEU A 494 6.37 -17.95 3.55
C LEU A 494 5.79 -18.12 2.14
N ILE A 495 5.81 -19.34 1.58
CA ILE A 495 5.21 -19.65 0.28
C ILE A 495 3.70 -19.40 0.32
N PHE A 496 3.03 -19.78 1.42
CA PHE A 496 1.60 -19.56 1.60
C PHE A 496 1.24 -18.08 1.50
N TYR A 497 1.97 -17.21 2.22
CA TYR A 497 1.72 -15.76 2.19
C TYR A 497 1.99 -15.15 0.82
N GLY A 498 3.08 -15.58 0.16
CA GLY A 498 3.36 -15.19 -1.22
C GLY A 498 2.27 -15.62 -2.17
N PHE A 499 1.80 -16.87 -2.05
CA PHE A 499 0.76 -17.45 -2.91
C PHE A 499 -0.56 -16.71 -2.76
N VAL A 500 -1.06 -16.53 -1.53
CA VAL A 500 -2.32 -15.81 -1.31
C VAL A 500 -2.21 -14.36 -1.78
N GLY A 501 -1.09 -13.67 -1.51
CA GLY A 501 -0.83 -12.34 -2.05
C GLY A 501 -0.78 -12.32 -3.59
N GLY A 502 -0.31 -13.40 -4.20
CA GLY A 502 -0.17 -13.54 -5.65
C GLY A 502 -1.48 -13.68 -6.43
N LEU A 503 -2.55 -14.18 -5.79
CA LEU A 503 -3.84 -14.46 -6.44
C LEU A 503 -4.48 -13.22 -7.09
N GLY A 504 -4.30 -12.05 -6.47
CA GLY A 504 -4.83 -10.78 -6.97
C GLY A 504 -3.82 -9.93 -7.75
N THR A 505 -2.56 -10.37 -7.82
CA THR A 505 -1.48 -9.58 -8.45
C THR A 505 -1.34 -9.86 -9.93
N TRP A 506 -0.99 -8.82 -10.67
CA TRP A 506 -0.76 -8.90 -12.11
C TRP A 506 0.61 -9.51 -12.43
N PRO A 507 0.66 -10.43 -13.41
CA PRO A 507 1.92 -10.95 -13.96
C PRO A 507 2.93 -9.88 -14.32
N HIS A 508 2.44 -8.74 -14.81
CA HIS A 508 3.19 -7.54 -15.13
C HIS A 508 4.24 -7.18 -14.07
N PHE A 509 3.90 -7.25 -12.79
CA PHE A 509 4.77 -6.85 -11.68
C PHE A 509 5.53 -8.02 -11.07
N VAL A 510 4.93 -9.21 -11.09
CA VAL A 510 5.46 -10.39 -10.41
C VAL A 510 6.54 -11.08 -11.25
N ILE A 511 6.44 -11.06 -12.58
CA ILE A 511 7.45 -11.64 -13.47
C ILE A 511 8.81 -10.94 -13.26
N PRO A 512 8.92 -9.59 -13.33
CA PRO A 512 10.20 -8.94 -13.09
C PRO A 512 10.71 -9.12 -11.65
N GLN A 513 9.83 -9.14 -10.65
CA GLN A 513 10.22 -9.45 -9.26
C GLN A 513 10.82 -10.86 -9.14
N PHE A 514 10.22 -11.86 -9.80
CA PHE A 514 10.73 -13.22 -9.79
C PHE A 514 12.07 -13.34 -10.51
N VAL A 515 12.23 -12.68 -11.66
CA VAL A 515 13.52 -12.57 -12.35
C VAL A 515 14.58 -11.95 -11.43
N GLY A 516 14.25 -10.85 -10.75
CA GLY A 516 15.10 -10.23 -9.73
C GLY A 516 15.49 -11.23 -8.63
N ALA A 517 14.52 -11.91 -8.03
CA ALA A 517 14.76 -12.86 -6.96
C ALA A 517 15.65 -14.05 -7.41
N MET A 518 15.48 -14.53 -8.65
CA MET A 518 16.33 -15.57 -9.23
C MET A 518 17.76 -15.07 -9.46
N LEU A 519 17.93 -13.91 -10.07
CA LEU A 519 19.25 -13.30 -10.31
C LEU A 519 19.98 -13.02 -9.00
N GLY A 520 19.27 -12.46 -8.02
CA GLY A 520 19.81 -12.22 -6.68
C GLY A 520 20.29 -13.50 -6.00
N ARG A 521 19.46 -14.56 -6.03
CA ARG A 521 19.75 -15.82 -5.34
C ARG A 521 20.80 -16.68 -6.03
N TYR A 522 20.78 -16.78 -7.36
CA TYR A 522 21.59 -17.75 -8.10
C TYR A 522 22.81 -17.14 -8.80
N ALA A 523 22.75 -15.88 -9.23
CA ALA A 523 23.89 -15.23 -9.88
C ALA A 523 24.68 -14.38 -8.88
N PHE A 524 24.06 -13.36 -8.30
CA PHE A 524 24.77 -12.37 -7.49
C PHE A 524 25.20 -12.89 -6.11
N ALA A 525 24.36 -13.68 -5.44
CA ALA A 525 24.75 -14.30 -4.17
C ALA A 525 25.89 -15.33 -4.32
N ARG A 526 26.04 -15.96 -5.51
CA ARG A 526 27.19 -16.83 -5.81
C ARG A 526 28.45 -16.01 -6.10
N ARG A 527 28.33 -14.88 -6.82
CA ARG A 527 29.46 -14.04 -7.22
C ARG A 527 30.04 -13.19 -6.08
N PHE A 528 29.20 -12.56 -5.26
CA PHE A 528 29.62 -11.62 -4.23
C PHE A 528 29.67 -12.22 -2.82
N GLY A 529 29.14 -13.43 -2.64
CA GLY A 529 28.90 -14.03 -1.33
C GLY A 529 27.55 -13.60 -0.76
N ARG A 530 26.92 -14.52 -0.02
CA ARG A 530 25.53 -14.37 0.45
C ARG A 530 25.33 -13.19 1.40
N GLU A 531 26.25 -12.99 2.34
CA GLU A 531 26.16 -11.91 3.32
C GLU A 531 26.39 -10.54 2.69
N ARG A 532 27.43 -10.40 1.85
CA ARG A 532 27.73 -9.15 1.15
C ARG A 532 26.60 -8.75 0.20
N TRP A 533 26.08 -9.69 -0.59
CA TRP A 533 24.94 -9.40 -1.47
C TRP A 533 23.69 -8.99 -0.69
N GLY A 534 23.41 -9.65 0.45
CA GLY A 534 22.32 -9.28 1.33
C GLY A 534 22.42 -7.85 1.87
N ALA A 535 23.63 -7.32 2.03
CA ALA A 535 23.87 -5.93 2.42
C ALA A 535 23.81 -4.95 1.24
N TYR A 536 24.28 -5.36 0.05
CA TYR A 536 24.33 -4.52 -1.15
C TYR A 536 22.96 -4.30 -1.79
N ALA A 537 22.15 -5.36 -1.91
CA ALA A 537 20.87 -5.30 -2.62
C ALA A 537 19.90 -4.22 -2.08
N PRO A 538 19.72 -4.05 -0.75
CA PRO A 538 18.88 -2.98 -0.22
C PRO A 538 19.39 -1.57 -0.52
N VAL A 539 20.71 -1.35 -0.42
CA VAL A 539 21.33 -0.05 -0.70
C VAL A 539 21.25 0.27 -2.19
N LEU A 540 21.44 -0.73 -3.04
CA LEU A 540 21.31 -0.62 -4.49
C LEU A 540 19.88 -0.24 -4.92
N LEU A 541 18.86 -0.88 -4.32
CA LEU A 541 17.46 -0.52 -4.53
C LEU A 541 17.17 0.91 -4.07
N ALA A 542 17.70 1.32 -2.90
CA ALA A 542 17.52 2.69 -2.39
C ALA A 542 18.15 3.72 -3.33
N GLY A 543 19.35 3.44 -3.84
CA GLY A 543 20.01 4.25 -4.87
C GLY A 543 19.17 4.36 -6.13
N TYR A 544 18.72 3.22 -6.67
CA TYR A 544 17.85 3.17 -7.85
C TYR A 544 16.60 4.03 -7.70
N SER A 545 15.88 3.90 -6.58
CA SER A 545 14.69 4.72 -6.30
C SER A 545 15.03 6.22 -6.21
N CYS A 546 16.17 6.58 -5.62
CA CYS A 546 16.64 7.96 -5.56
C CYS A 546 16.90 8.53 -6.96
N GLY A 547 17.67 7.83 -7.80
CA GLY A 547 17.99 8.26 -9.16
C GLY A 547 16.75 8.41 -10.05
N MET A 548 15.85 7.41 -10.03
CA MET A 548 14.55 7.48 -10.72
C MET A 548 13.72 8.68 -10.25
N GLY A 549 13.64 8.88 -8.93
CA GLY A 549 12.86 9.96 -8.32
C GLY A 549 13.38 11.34 -8.68
N LEU A 550 14.71 11.55 -8.65
CA LEU A 550 15.33 12.82 -9.02
C LEU A 550 15.04 13.21 -10.47
N VAL A 551 15.23 12.28 -11.41
CA VAL A 551 14.96 12.53 -12.83
C VAL A 551 13.46 12.76 -13.07
N GLY A 552 12.59 11.98 -12.41
CA GLY A 552 11.15 12.16 -12.50
C GLY A 552 10.69 13.53 -11.98
N MET A 553 11.18 13.94 -10.80
CA MET A 553 10.86 15.24 -10.21
C MET A 553 11.36 16.40 -11.09
N ALA A 554 12.59 16.33 -11.59
CA ALA A 554 13.13 17.35 -12.48
C ALA A 554 12.31 17.46 -13.78
N SER A 555 11.95 16.33 -14.38
CA SER A 555 11.16 16.30 -15.63
C SER A 555 9.76 16.89 -15.43
N ILE A 556 9.08 16.52 -14.35
CA ILE A 556 7.75 17.07 -14.02
C ILE A 556 7.84 18.57 -13.70
N ALA A 557 8.88 19.00 -12.98
CA ALA A 557 9.09 20.43 -12.69
C ALA A 557 9.25 21.24 -13.98
N VAL A 558 10.06 20.76 -14.93
CA VAL A 558 10.20 21.39 -16.25
C VAL A 558 8.86 21.47 -16.99
N VAL A 559 8.07 20.40 -16.98
CA VAL A 559 6.73 20.39 -17.60
C VAL A 559 5.79 21.40 -16.96
N LEU A 560 5.76 21.47 -15.64
CA LEU A 560 4.88 22.39 -14.92
C LEU A 560 5.27 23.85 -15.18
N ILE A 561 6.58 24.15 -15.20
CA ILE A 561 7.08 25.49 -15.54
C ILE A 561 6.73 25.83 -17.00
N ALA A 562 6.96 24.91 -17.94
CA ALA A 562 6.67 25.14 -19.36
C ALA A 562 5.17 25.41 -19.59
N LYS A 563 4.29 24.59 -18.99
CA LYS A 563 2.84 24.79 -19.07
C LYS A 563 2.38 26.10 -18.43
N ALA A 564 2.97 26.47 -17.30
CA ALA A 564 2.67 27.75 -16.64
C ALA A 564 3.05 28.95 -17.50
N VAL A 565 4.16 28.89 -18.22
CA VAL A 565 4.61 29.96 -19.13
C VAL A 565 3.77 30.02 -20.40
N SER A 566 3.42 28.87 -21.00
CA SER A 566 2.64 28.84 -22.25
C SER A 566 1.23 29.39 -22.08
N GLU A 567 0.60 29.21 -20.92
CA GLU A 567 -0.72 29.80 -20.62
C GLU A 567 -0.67 31.31 -20.34
N VAL A 568 0.50 31.91 -20.07
CA VAL A 568 0.63 33.37 -19.95
C VAL A 568 0.68 34.06 -21.31
N ILE A 569 0.91 33.29 -22.39
CA ILE A 569 1.02 33.80 -23.76
C ILE A 569 -0.35 33.77 -24.49
N TYR A 570 -1.37 33.14 -23.90
CA TYR A 570 -2.77 33.18 -24.34
C TYR A 570 -3.65 33.83 -23.27
#